data_AF-A0A1V4HFC1-F1
#
_entry.id   AF-A0A1V4HFC1-F1
#
_cell.length_a   1.000
_cell.length_b   1.000
_cell.length_c   1.000
_cell.angle_alpha   90.00
_cell.angle_beta   90.00
_cell.angle_gamma   90.00
#
_symmetry.space_group_name_H-M   'P 1'
#
loop_
_entity.id
_entity.type
_entity.pdbx_description
1 polymer ?
#
loop_
_entity_poly.entity_id
_entity_poly.type
_entity_poly.pdbx_seq_one_letter_code
_entity_poly.pdbx_strand_id
1 'polypeptide(L)'
;MLLIGYVIGILILSFGVSIINETWAKHKVFSTSEVEHIRILDITLHNGLINLNELVDPLISQSEHADILVKITTSIINGKPYPLYAGIFNKTSHWKFPLINGSHISTKEMLQEKYNVIIGKQVLLDVPPLLLSSNSIEINNLTYSIIGKMGNKEYVTPWDKGTIITLDSLPETLRNTQQSSFQFMIRETKGSPDDTVLKLISEFEKKYPLLKNQYGKLNTDDYSDQLRNSIVATIVLSGLILFVAIVNVVNLTLAWTVDRRKEIGIRRSVGATDRDIILLIAKEIFLLSFIASTIAIVIQILLLNYLDFEKNFNINIRVTYLNWISSTAVAMLCGLTTLIGPLRLSLKMEPSEILNKR
;
A
#
# COMPACT_ATOMS: atom_id res chain seq x y z
N MET A 1 -3.99 -30.59 -17.85
CA MET A 1 -2.97 -29.54 -18.11
C MET A 1 -3.61 -28.17 -18.33
N LEU A 2 -4.62 -28.06 -19.20
CA LEU A 2 -5.26 -26.78 -19.54
C LEU A 2 -5.90 -26.04 -18.35
N LEU A 3 -6.68 -26.74 -17.51
CA LEU A 3 -7.31 -26.14 -16.33
C LEU A 3 -6.27 -25.51 -15.40
N ILE A 4 -5.15 -26.21 -15.18
CA ILE A 4 -4.05 -25.72 -14.32
C ILE A 4 -3.45 -24.44 -14.90
N GLY A 5 -3.19 -24.40 -16.21
CA GLY A 5 -2.69 -23.19 -16.88
C GLY A 5 -3.67 -22.01 -16.79
N TYR A 6 -4.97 -22.29 -16.89
CA TYR A 6 -6.03 -21.30 -16.72
C TYR A 6 -6.09 -20.76 -15.28
N VAL A 7 -6.00 -21.66 -14.28
CA VAL A 7 -5.94 -21.28 -12.87
C VAL A 7 -4.74 -20.39 -12.61
N ILE A 8 -3.55 -20.74 -13.12
CA ILE A 8 -2.34 -19.91 -12.95
C ILE A 8 -2.49 -18.55 -13.63
N GLY A 9 -2.98 -18.50 -14.87
CA GLY A 9 -3.21 -17.24 -15.58
C GLY A 9 -4.20 -16.33 -14.85
N ILE A 10 -5.33 -16.90 -14.38
CA ILE A 10 -6.34 -16.15 -13.63
C ILE A 10 -5.84 -15.75 -12.24
N LEU A 11 -5.03 -16.57 -11.59
CA LEU A 11 -4.38 -16.23 -10.32
C LEU A 11 -3.51 -14.98 -10.48
N ILE A 12 -2.67 -14.95 -11.52
CA ILE A 12 -1.81 -13.79 -11.83
C ILE A 12 -2.67 -12.55 -12.15
N LEU A 13 -3.74 -12.70 -12.94
CA LEU A 13 -4.69 -11.62 -13.21
C LEU A 13 -5.31 -11.07 -11.93
N SER A 14 -5.77 -11.94 -11.03
CA SER A 14 -6.40 -11.56 -9.77
C SER A 14 -5.42 -10.83 -8.85
N PHE A 15 -4.18 -11.29 -8.75
CA PHE A 15 -3.11 -10.59 -8.02
C PHE A 15 -2.84 -9.21 -8.61
N GLY A 16 -2.72 -9.10 -9.93
CA GLY A 16 -2.50 -7.82 -10.60
C GLY A 16 -3.64 -6.82 -10.35
N VAL A 17 -4.90 -7.27 -10.38
CA VAL A 17 -6.04 -6.43 -10.04
C VAL A 17 -5.98 -5.96 -8.58
N SER A 18 -5.66 -6.83 -7.63
CA SER A 18 -5.49 -6.42 -6.23
C SER A 18 -4.38 -5.40 -6.05
N ILE A 19 -3.22 -5.58 -6.70
CA ILE A 19 -2.09 -4.65 -6.61
C ILE A 19 -2.46 -3.29 -7.20
N ILE A 20 -3.13 -3.26 -8.33
CA ILE A 20 -3.61 -2.01 -8.95
C ILE A 20 -4.60 -1.32 -8.01
N ASN A 21 -5.57 -2.04 -7.45
CA ASN A 21 -6.55 -1.47 -6.53
C ASN A 21 -5.87 -0.91 -5.25
N GLU A 22 -4.91 -1.66 -4.69
CA GLU A 22 -4.07 -1.21 -3.57
C GLU A 22 -3.29 0.06 -3.92
N THR A 23 -2.75 0.13 -5.13
CA THR A 23 -1.94 1.28 -5.58
C THR A 23 -2.79 2.52 -5.83
N TRP A 24 -3.97 2.36 -6.45
CA TRP A 24 -4.95 3.44 -6.62
C TRP A 24 -5.44 3.98 -5.29
N ALA A 25 -5.71 3.09 -4.34
CA ALA A 25 -6.07 3.47 -2.99
C ALA A 25 -4.96 4.29 -2.30
N LYS A 26 -3.70 3.81 -2.35
CA LYS A 26 -2.54 4.55 -1.82
C LYS A 26 -2.42 5.93 -2.45
N HIS A 27 -2.59 6.03 -3.77
CA HIS A 27 -2.55 7.30 -4.49
C HIS A 27 -3.66 8.27 -4.02
N LYS A 28 -4.89 7.78 -3.82
CA LYS A 28 -6.01 8.60 -3.32
C LYS A 28 -5.77 9.11 -1.90
N VAL A 29 -5.25 8.27 -1.00
CA VAL A 29 -4.88 8.71 0.35
C VAL A 29 -3.80 9.78 0.28
N PHE A 30 -2.78 9.56 -0.55
CA PHE A 30 -1.69 10.50 -0.74
C PHE A 30 -2.19 11.87 -1.23
N SER A 31 -3.00 11.92 -2.30
CA SER A 31 -3.49 13.19 -2.84
C SER A 31 -4.36 13.98 -1.86
N THR A 32 -5.02 13.30 -0.91
CA THR A 32 -5.81 13.96 0.15
C THR A 32 -5.02 14.37 1.39
N SER A 33 -3.76 13.92 1.55
CA SER A 33 -2.99 14.10 2.79
C SER A 33 -2.08 15.34 2.80
N GLU A 34 -2.26 16.29 1.87
CA GLU A 34 -1.48 17.55 1.78
C GLU A 34 0.04 17.35 1.85
N VAL A 35 0.52 16.25 1.29
CA VAL A 35 1.90 15.76 1.50
C VAL A 35 2.95 16.68 0.87
N GLU A 36 2.53 17.54 -0.04
CA GLU A 36 3.35 18.59 -0.65
C GLU A 36 3.90 19.57 0.39
N HIS A 37 3.19 19.76 1.51
CA HIS A 37 3.60 20.58 2.64
C HIS A 37 4.49 19.85 3.65
N ILE A 38 4.82 18.58 3.40
CA ILE A 38 5.63 17.75 4.29
C ILE A 38 7.01 17.51 3.69
N ARG A 39 8.05 17.60 4.52
CA ARG A 39 9.40 17.14 4.21
C ARG A 39 9.89 16.20 5.30
N ILE A 40 10.68 15.22 4.88
CA ILE A 40 11.41 14.35 5.80
C ILE A 40 12.86 14.79 5.76
N LEU A 41 13.42 15.08 6.94
CA LEU A 41 14.81 15.39 7.14
C LEU A 41 15.42 14.28 7.99
N ASP A 42 16.29 13.49 7.37
CA ASP A 42 17.09 12.49 8.06
C ASP A 42 18.47 13.07 8.38
N ILE A 43 18.79 13.14 9.67
CA ILE A 43 20.11 13.54 10.14
C ILE A 43 20.81 12.27 10.62
N THR A 44 21.91 11.91 9.97
CA THR A 44 22.72 10.75 10.35
C THR A 44 24.16 11.18 10.61
N LEU A 45 24.69 10.81 11.76
CA LEU A 45 26.08 10.99 12.13
C LEU A 45 26.87 9.77 11.66
N HIS A 46 27.93 10.01 10.90
CA HIS A 46 28.90 8.97 10.54
C HIS A 46 29.72 8.52 11.76
N ASN A 47 30.08 9.46 12.66
CA ASN A 47 30.81 9.16 13.90
C ASN A 47 30.21 9.94 15.08
N GLY A 48 29.66 9.24 16.06
CA GLY A 48 29.17 9.82 17.31
C GLY A 48 27.70 9.52 17.59
N LEU A 49 27.27 9.93 18.78
CA LEU A 49 25.89 9.82 19.22
C LEU A 49 25.44 11.20 19.69
N ILE A 50 24.20 11.57 19.36
CA ILE A 50 23.58 12.81 19.84
C ILE A 50 22.34 12.45 20.65
N ASN A 51 22.09 13.24 21.70
CA ASN A 51 20.86 13.16 22.48
C ASN A 51 19.77 14.01 21.83
N LEU A 52 18.51 13.58 21.92
CA LEU A 52 17.40 14.40 21.45
C LEU A 52 17.38 15.77 22.14
N ASN A 53 17.65 15.82 23.45
CA ASN A 53 17.70 17.05 24.25
C ASN A 53 18.61 18.14 23.66
N GLU A 54 19.71 17.74 23.02
CA GLU A 54 20.66 18.66 22.39
C GLU A 54 20.09 19.31 21.10
N LEU A 55 19.13 18.63 20.48
CA LEU A 55 18.44 19.05 19.26
C LEU A 55 17.14 19.80 19.56
N VAL A 56 16.66 19.87 20.81
CA VAL A 56 15.35 20.45 21.12
C VAL A 56 15.27 21.95 20.82
N ASP A 57 16.27 22.76 21.20
CA ASP A 57 16.17 24.22 21.05
C ASP A 57 15.97 24.67 19.59
N PRO A 58 16.74 24.16 18.60
CA PRO A 58 16.52 24.48 17.18
C PRO A 58 15.15 24.00 16.65
N LEU A 59 14.57 22.96 17.24
CA LEU A 59 13.24 22.50 16.82
C LEU A 59 12.15 23.40 17.39
N ILE A 60 12.31 23.88 18.63
CA ILE A 60 11.37 24.82 19.25
C ILE A 60 11.41 26.16 18.51
N SER A 61 12.58 26.67 18.13
CA SER A 61 12.70 27.95 17.39
C SER A 61 11.91 27.94 16.08
N GLN A 62 11.98 26.84 15.31
CA GLN A 62 11.29 26.70 14.03
C GLN A 62 9.81 26.30 14.17
N SER A 63 9.37 25.89 15.36
CA SER A 63 7.98 25.52 15.62
C SER A 63 6.97 26.67 15.56
N GLU A 64 7.44 27.92 15.47
CA GLU A 64 6.59 29.10 15.24
C GLU A 64 5.97 29.12 13.83
N HIS A 65 6.57 28.42 12.87
CA HIS A 65 6.17 28.44 11.46
C HIS A 65 5.78 27.06 10.91
N ALA A 66 6.30 25.99 11.50
CA ALA A 66 6.04 24.62 11.09
C ALA A 66 5.65 23.71 12.26
N ASP A 67 4.96 22.62 11.97
CA ASP A 67 4.84 21.50 12.88
C ASP A 67 5.96 20.50 12.61
N ILE A 68 6.58 19.97 13.67
CA ILE A 68 7.72 19.07 13.56
C ILE A 68 7.42 17.80 14.36
N LEU A 69 7.49 16.63 13.71
CA LEU A 69 7.48 15.34 14.38
C LEU A 69 8.89 14.74 14.35
N VAL A 70 9.40 14.33 15.50
CA VAL A 70 10.64 13.58 15.60
C VAL A 70 10.31 12.12 15.84
N LYS A 71 10.82 11.23 14.99
CA LYS A 71 10.77 9.79 15.25
C LYS A 71 11.80 9.46 16.32
N ILE A 72 11.36 9.01 17.49
CA ILE A 72 12.24 8.74 18.63
C ILE A 72 12.75 7.30 18.59
N THR A 73 11.87 6.33 18.84
CA THR A 73 12.23 4.90 18.87
C THR A 73 10.94 4.08 18.82
N THR A 74 11.02 2.76 19.03
CA THR A 74 9.83 1.93 19.22
C THR A 74 9.35 2.01 20.67
N SER A 75 8.16 2.55 20.91
CA SER A 75 7.46 2.36 22.18
C SER A 75 7.05 0.90 22.32
N ILE A 76 7.23 0.34 23.52
CA ILE A 76 6.71 -1.00 23.81
C ILE A 76 5.30 -0.82 24.36
N ILE A 77 4.32 -1.26 23.58
CA ILE A 77 2.92 -1.28 23.98
C ILE A 77 2.49 -2.74 24.00
N ASN A 78 2.13 -3.24 25.17
CA ASN A 78 1.73 -4.64 25.37
C ASN A 78 2.76 -5.66 24.83
N GLY A 79 4.05 -5.40 25.07
CA GLY A 79 5.15 -6.27 24.61
C GLY A 79 5.47 -6.22 23.11
N LYS A 80 4.75 -5.40 22.33
CA LYS A 80 5.00 -5.19 20.90
C LYS A 80 5.62 -3.81 20.64
N PRO A 81 6.61 -3.69 19.74
CA PRO A 81 7.21 -2.42 19.38
C PRO A 81 6.35 -1.65 18.37
N TYR A 82 6.05 -0.38 18.66
CA TYR A 82 5.38 0.54 17.76
C TYR A 82 6.18 1.84 17.59
N PRO A 83 6.21 2.44 16.38
CA PRO A 83 6.85 3.74 16.19
C PRO A 83 6.28 4.83 17.09
N LEU A 84 7.13 5.48 17.89
CA LEU A 84 6.79 6.65 18.70
C LEU A 84 7.34 7.92 18.06
N TYR A 85 6.45 8.89 17.88
CA TYR A 85 6.75 10.22 17.39
C TYR A 85 6.52 11.25 18.49
N ALA A 86 7.52 12.10 18.71
CA ALA A 86 7.42 13.25 19.58
C ALA A 86 7.20 14.50 18.73
N GLY A 87 6.06 15.16 18.91
CA GLY A 87 5.67 16.31 18.11
C GLY A 87 5.84 17.64 18.83
N ILE A 88 6.29 18.63 18.07
CA ILE A 88 6.31 20.04 18.42
C ILE A 88 5.37 20.72 17.45
N PHE A 89 4.33 21.34 17.99
CA PHE A 89 3.24 21.86 17.17
C PHE A 89 3.12 23.35 17.32
N ASN A 90 2.88 24.01 16.19
CA ASN A 90 2.60 25.43 16.16
C ASN A 90 1.23 25.70 16.82
N LYS A 91 1.19 26.66 17.74
CA LYS A 91 -0.03 27.07 18.48
C LYS A 91 -1.17 27.53 17.56
N THR A 92 -0.83 27.99 16.35
CA THR A 92 -1.78 28.45 15.33
C THR A 92 -2.05 27.42 14.24
N SER A 93 -1.29 26.33 14.19
CA SER A 93 -1.49 25.27 13.20
C SER A 93 -2.75 24.46 13.51
N HIS A 94 -3.31 23.91 12.44
CA HIS A 94 -4.37 22.92 12.47
C HIS A 94 -3.87 21.67 11.76
N TRP A 95 -2.84 21.00 12.29
CA TRP A 95 -2.53 19.66 11.83
C TRP A 95 -3.71 18.75 12.09
N LYS A 96 -4.39 18.40 11.01
CA LYS A 96 -5.44 17.40 10.98
C LYS A 96 -4.80 16.09 10.58
N PHE A 97 -4.47 15.26 11.56
CA PHE A 97 -4.04 13.90 11.26
C PHE A 97 -5.16 13.16 10.49
N PRO A 98 -4.83 12.24 9.57
CA PRO A 98 -5.83 11.38 8.97
C PRO A 98 -6.45 10.49 10.08
N LEU A 99 -7.74 10.68 10.37
CA LEU A 99 -8.47 9.95 11.44
C LEU A 99 -9.60 9.08 10.86
N ILE A 100 -9.98 8.04 11.62
CA ILE A 100 -10.96 7.01 11.22
C ILE A 100 -12.41 7.32 11.60
N ASN A 101 -12.72 8.36 12.36
CA ASN A 101 -14.06 8.94 12.54
C ASN A 101 -13.96 10.04 13.61
N GLY A 102 -14.76 11.10 13.51
CA GLY A 102 -14.84 12.16 14.52
C GLY A 102 -14.16 13.47 14.10
N SER A 103 -14.34 14.50 14.93
CA SER A 103 -13.72 15.81 14.77
C SER A 103 -12.21 15.67 14.65
N HIS A 104 -11.62 16.35 13.68
CA HIS A 104 -10.17 16.41 13.58
C HIS A 104 -9.59 16.89 14.90
N ILE A 105 -8.80 16.03 15.54
CA ILE A 105 -8.09 16.40 16.76
C ILE A 105 -7.00 17.35 16.32
N SER A 106 -7.15 18.59 16.75
CA SER A 106 -6.21 19.65 16.43
C SER A 106 -4.99 19.54 17.34
N THR A 107 -3.88 20.06 16.86
CA THR A 107 -2.69 20.29 17.69
C THR A 107 -3.01 21.04 18.99
N LYS A 108 -4.02 21.93 18.97
CA LYS A 108 -4.49 22.66 20.17
C LYS A 108 -5.03 21.73 21.26
N GLU A 109 -5.82 20.72 20.90
CA GLU A 109 -6.35 19.73 21.86
C GLU A 109 -5.21 18.87 22.43
N MET A 110 -4.22 18.54 21.61
CA MET A 110 -3.06 17.78 22.07
C MET A 110 -2.15 18.58 23.02
N LEU A 111 -2.12 19.92 22.88
CA LEU A 111 -1.37 20.82 23.75
C LEU A 111 -2.11 21.19 25.06
N GLN A 112 -3.37 20.78 25.25
CA GLN A 112 -4.15 21.13 26.46
C GLN A 112 -3.64 20.45 27.72
N GLU A 113 -3.22 19.19 27.64
CA GLU A 113 -2.71 18.43 28.79
C GLU A 113 -1.35 17.81 28.48
N LYS A 114 -0.54 17.65 29.54
CA LYS A 114 0.86 17.19 29.42
C LYS A 114 0.98 15.72 29.03
N TYR A 115 -0.06 14.90 29.08
CA TYR A 115 0.03 13.45 28.82
C TYR A 115 -1.05 12.97 27.85
N ASN A 116 -1.21 13.69 26.74
CA ASN A 116 -2.12 13.30 25.67
C ASN A 116 -1.39 12.48 24.59
N VAL A 117 -2.08 11.50 24.03
CA VAL A 117 -1.58 10.65 22.95
C VAL A 117 -2.60 10.47 21.83
N ILE A 118 -2.09 10.51 20.60
CA ILE A 118 -2.83 10.09 19.40
C ILE A 118 -2.26 8.75 18.96
N ILE A 119 -3.12 7.74 18.83
CA ILE A 119 -2.71 6.35 18.60
C ILE A 119 -3.19 5.85 17.26
N GLY A 120 -2.34 5.11 16.56
CA GLY A 120 -2.68 4.44 15.32
C GLY A 120 -3.74 3.35 15.50
N LYS A 121 -4.63 3.19 14.51
CA LYS A 121 -5.68 2.18 14.50
C LYS A 121 -5.17 0.78 14.80
N GLN A 122 -4.06 0.40 14.19
CA GLN A 122 -3.49 -0.94 14.31
C GLN A 122 -3.00 -1.20 15.74
N VAL A 123 -2.40 -0.19 16.36
CA VAL A 123 -1.96 -0.26 17.77
C VAL A 123 -3.15 -0.57 18.68
N LEU A 124 -4.28 0.13 18.50
CA LEU A 124 -5.49 -0.11 19.29
C LEU A 124 -6.13 -1.48 19.04
N LEU A 125 -6.01 -2.04 17.83
CA LEU A 125 -6.51 -3.38 17.52
C LEU A 125 -5.66 -4.49 18.15
N ASP A 126 -4.36 -4.23 18.33
CA ASP A 126 -3.43 -5.16 18.94
C ASP A 126 -3.48 -5.16 20.49
N VAL A 127 -4.09 -4.14 21.10
CA VAL A 127 -4.26 -4.01 22.55
C VAL A 127 -5.61 -4.61 22.98
N PRO A 128 -5.63 -5.58 23.92
CA PRO A 128 -6.86 -6.16 24.45
C PRO A 128 -7.84 -5.09 24.98
N PRO A 129 -9.15 -5.18 24.70
CA PRO A 129 -10.15 -4.20 25.17
C PRO A 129 -10.18 -4.01 26.69
N LEU A 130 -9.85 -5.05 27.47
CA LEU A 130 -9.77 -4.96 28.94
C LEU A 130 -8.69 -4.00 29.45
N LEU A 131 -7.65 -3.73 28.66
CA LEU A 131 -6.57 -2.80 29.02
C LEU A 131 -6.86 -1.36 28.57
N LEU A 132 -7.92 -1.15 27.77
CA LEU A 132 -8.39 0.16 27.31
C LEU A 132 -9.46 0.76 28.24
N SER A 133 -9.67 0.16 29.43
CA SER A 133 -10.82 0.38 30.32
C SER A 133 -11.00 1.82 30.84
N SER A 134 -10.03 2.72 30.62
CA SER A 134 -10.08 4.13 31.03
C SER A 134 -9.65 5.10 29.92
N ASN A 135 -9.72 4.69 28.64
CA ASN A 135 -9.30 5.51 27.51
C ASN A 135 -7.85 6.05 27.66
N SER A 136 -6.98 5.26 28.29
CA SER A 136 -5.59 5.59 28.57
C SER A 136 -4.69 4.44 28.14
N ILE A 137 -3.41 4.72 27.89
CA ILE A 137 -2.41 3.73 27.55
C ILE A 137 -1.12 3.97 28.34
N GLU A 138 -0.42 2.89 28.68
CA GLU A 138 0.90 2.97 29.28
C GLU A 138 1.98 2.90 28.21
N ILE A 139 2.86 3.91 28.19
CA ILE A 139 4.03 3.98 27.31
C ILE A 139 5.24 4.24 28.20
N ASN A 140 6.17 3.29 28.26
CA ASN A 140 7.41 3.38 29.04
C ASN A 140 7.18 3.84 30.50
N ASN A 141 6.25 3.18 31.21
CA ASN A 141 5.88 3.45 32.61
C ASN A 141 5.20 4.81 32.87
N LEU A 142 4.78 5.53 31.83
CA LEU A 142 3.93 6.71 31.93
C LEU A 142 2.56 6.44 31.32
N THR A 143 1.51 6.91 31.99
CA THR A 143 0.13 6.78 31.52
C THR A 143 -0.28 8.00 30.69
N TYR A 144 -0.76 7.77 29.48
CA TYR A 144 -1.24 8.80 28.56
C TYR A 144 -2.74 8.66 28.31
N SER A 145 -3.45 9.78 28.25
CA SER A 145 -4.86 9.86 27.86
C SER A 145 -4.98 9.79 26.34
N ILE A 146 -5.76 8.83 25.84
CA ILE A 146 -6.00 8.63 24.42
C ILE A 146 -7.02 9.66 23.96
N ILE A 147 -6.53 10.75 23.38
CA ILE A 147 -7.40 11.79 22.84
C ILE A 147 -7.85 11.45 21.41
N GLY A 148 -7.12 10.57 20.70
CA GLY A 148 -7.36 10.34 19.28
C GLY A 148 -6.91 9.02 18.68
N LYS A 149 -7.57 8.67 17.57
CA LYS A 149 -7.28 7.49 16.74
C LYS A 149 -6.92 7.86 15.30
N MET A 150 -5.63 7.79 14.97
CA MET A 150 -5.12 8.03 13.61
C MET A 150 -5.12 6.78 12.74
N GLY A 151 -5.18 6.99 11.43
CA GLY A 151 -5.23 5.93 10.45
C GLY A 151 -6.27 6.15 9.37
N ASN A 152 -6.45 5.15 8.52
CA ASN A 152 -7.46 5.17 7.47
C ASN A 152 -8.48 4.02 7.64
N LYS A 153 -9.76 4.30 7.33
CA LYS A 153 -10.83 3.29 7.40
C LYS A 153 -10.57 2.16 6.43
N GLU A 154 -10.23 2.55 5.20
CA GLU A 154 -10.16 1.67 4.04
C GLU A 154 -8.77 1.08 3.84
N TYR A 155 -7.69 1.73 4.30
CA TYR A 155 -6.31 1.31 3.99
C TYR A 155 -5.38 1.34 5.20
N VAL A 156 -4.30 0.57 5.14
CA VAL A 156 -3.21 0.65 6.11
C VAL A 156 -2.22 1.71 5.64
N THR A 157 -1.92 2.64 6.51
CA THR A 157 -1.02 3.77 6.35
C THR A 157 0.10 3.68 7.38
N PRO A 158 1.25 4.35 7.18
CA PRO A 158 2.28 4.44 8.21
C PRO A 158 1.75 4.96 9.55
N TRP A 159 0.72 5.82 9.51
CA TRP A 159 0.03 6.37 10.68
C TRP A 159 -0.75 5.31 11.47
N ASP A 160 -1.24 4.23 10.84
CA ASP A 160 -2.02 3.21 11.54
C ASP A 160 -1.22 2.46 12.61
N LYS A 161 0.11 2.41 12.49
CA LYS A 161 1.01 1.77 13.47
C LYS A 161 1.70 2.77 14.39
N GLY A 162 1.62 4.07 14.10
CA GLY A 162 2.33 5.09 14.87
C GLY A 162 1.68 5.38 16.22
N THR A 163 2.42 6.09 17.05
CA THR A 163 1.91 6.77 18.25
C THR A 163 2.52 8.17 18.30
N ILE A 164 1.71 9.20 18.52
CA ILE A 164 2.16 10.59 18.57
C ILE A 164 1.87 11.16 19.97
N ILE A 165 2.90 11.69 20.59
CA ILE A 165 2.83 12.45 21.84
C ILE A 165 3.51 13.81 21.66
N THR A 166 3.28 14.75 22.55
CA THR A 166 4.02 16.04 22.51
C THR A 166 5.45 15.85 22.99
N LEU A 167 6.40 16.62 22.46
CA LEU A 167 7.78 16.56 22.92
C LEU A 167 7.87 16.81 24.43
N ASP A 168 7.09 17.75 24.96
CA ASP A 168 6.99 18.08 26.40
C ASP A 168 6.56 16.92 27.30
N SER A 169 5.80 15.99 26.74
CA SER A 169 5.32 14.78 27.41
C SER A 169 6.26 13.58 27.32
N LEU A 170 7.33 13.68 26.51
CA LEU A 170 8.26 12.58 26.26
C LEU A 170 9.04 12.26 27.55
N PRO A 171 9.13 10.98 27.96
CA PRO A 171 9.93 10.56 29.12
C PRO A 171 11.39 11.01 29.01
N GLU A 172 11.99 11.42 30.13
CA GLU A 172 13.40 11.83 30.16
C GLU A 172 14.36 10.73 29.70
N THR A 173 14.02 9.46 29.97
CA THR A 173 14.78 8.30 29.50
C THR A 173 14.90 8.26 27.98
N LEU A 174 13.82 8.60 27.27
CA LEU A 174 13.79 8.66 25.81
C LEU A 174 14.46 9.92 25.27
N ARG A 175 14.34 11.06 25.97
CA ARG A 175 15.00 12.31 25.59
C ARG A 175 16.54 12.24 25.67
N ASN A 176 17.05 11.47 26.64
CA ASN A 176 18.48 11.25 26.83
C ASN A 176 18.98 9.99 26.12
N THR A 177 18.16 9.36 25.29
CA THR A 177 18.60 8.21 24.49
C THR A 177 19.52 8.72 23.38
N GLN A 178 20.76 8.23 23.41
CA GLN A 178 21.78 8.52 22.42
C GLN A 178 21.48 7.77 21.12
N GLN A 179 21.45 8.51 20.01
CA GLN A 179 21.20 7.94 18.68
C GLN A 179 22.18 8.50 17.64
N SER A 180 22.52 7.67 16.67
CA SER A 180 23.35 8.06 15.52
C SER A 180 22.52 8.69 14.40
N SER A 181 21.20 8.50 14.40
CA SER A 181 20.31 9.11 13.42
C SER A 181 18.98 9.55 14.01
N PHE A 182 18.49 10.69 13.55
CA PHE A 182 17.17 11.22 13.86
C PHE A 182 16.43 11.52 12.56
N GLN A 183 15.15 11.13 12.53
CA GLN A 183 14.25 11.43 11.42
C GLN A 183 13.23 12.47 11.88
N PHE A 184 13.21 13.59 11.18
CA PHE A 184 12.29 14.71 11.40
C PHE A 184 11.29 14.78 10.26
N MET A 185 10.01 14.83 10.58
CA MET A 185 8.95 15.16 9.62
C MET A 185 8.50 16.59 9.89
N ILE A 186 8.70 17.47 8.93
CA ILE A 186 8.43 18.90 9.04
C ILE A 186 7.25 19.21 8.13
N ARG A 187 6.21 19.81 8.69
CA ARG A 187 5.01 20.25 7.95
C ARG A 187 4.83 21.75 8.07
N GLU A 188 4.88 22.45 6.95
CA GLU A 188 4.67 23.90 6.93
C GLU A 188 3.24 24.23 6.52
N THR A 189 2.59 25.14 7.26
CA THR A 189 1.18 25.50 7.01
C THR A 189 1.03 26.59 5.94
N LYS A 190 2.07 27.41 5.73
CA LYS A 190 2.09 28.51 4.76
C LYS A 190 3.49 28.61 4.14
N GLY A 191 3.62 28.28 2.86
CA GLY A 191 4.89 28.33 2.15
C GLY A 191 5.48 26.96 1.83
N SER A 192 6.72 26.94 1.35
CA SER A 192 7.42 25.68 1.08
C SER A 192 8.13 25.21 2.35
N PRO A 193 7.93 23.94 2.78
CA PRO A 193 8.66 23.34 3.89
C PRO A 193 10.19 23.33 3.70
N ASP A 194 10.66 23.54 2.46
CA ASP A 194 12.10 23.59 2.13
C ASP A 194 12.82 24.73 2.88
N ASP A 195 12.17 25.89 3.05
CA ASP A 195 12.78 27.03 3.75
C ASP A 195 12.99 26.73 5.23
N THR A 196 11.99 26.10 5.86
CA THR A 196 12.09 25.65 7.26
C THR A 196 13.17 24.59 7.42
N VAL A 197 13.23 23.61 6.51
CA VAL A 197 14.26 22.57 6.51
C VAL A 197 15.67 23.19 6.42
N LEU A 198 15.88 24.12 5.49
CA LEU A 198 17.18 24.79 5.31
C LEU A 198 17.60 25.61 6.55
N LYS A 199 16.66 26.32 7.18
CA LYS A 199 16.92 27.05 8.43
C LYS A 199 17.31 26.10 9.55
N LEU A 200 16.57 25.01 9.72
CA LEU A 200 16.81 23.99 10.74
C LEU A 200 18.19 23.34 10.57
N ILE A 201 18.55 23.00 9.33
CA ILE A 201 19.90 22.52 8.98
C ILE A 201 20.94 23.56 9.38
N SER A 202 20.75 24.83 9.02
CA SER A 202 21.72 25.89 9.33
C SER A 202 21.91 26.12 10.83
N GLU A 203 20.85 25.97 11.64
CA GLU A 203 20.93 26.05 13.10
C GLU A 203 21.65 24.85 13.70
N PHE A 204 21.36 23.65 13.18
CA PHE A 204 22.08 22.43 13.57
C PHE A 204 23.56 22.50 13.21
N GLU A 205 23.93 23.00 12.03
CA GLU A 205 25.34 23.18 11.64
C GLU A 205 26.10 24.17 12.53
N LYS A 206 25.45 25.29 12.89
CA LYS A 206 26.03 26.29 13.78
C LYS A 206 26.32 25.72 15.16
N LYS A 207 25.39 24.91 15.68
CA LYS A 207 25.49 24.32 17.02
C LYS A 207 26.36 23.05 17.03
N TYR A 208 26.41 22.31 15.92
CA TYR A 208 27.12 21.03 15.78
C TYR A 208 27.95 20.98 14.48
N PRO A 209 29.20 21.50 14.50
CA PRO A 209 30.08 21.54 13.33
C PRO A 209 30.43 20.16 12.74
N LEU A 210 30.25 19.07 13.50
CA LEU A 210 30.45 17.69 13.06
C LEU A 210 29.46 17.25 11.96
N LEU A 211 28.30 17.91 11.87
CA LEU A 211 27.31 17.67 10.81
C LEU A 211 27.81 18.14 9.43
N LYS A 212 28.67 19.16 9.40
CA LYS A 212 29.15 19.86 8.19
C LYS A 212 29.83 18.96 7.15
N ASN A 213 30.45 17.85 7.57
CA ASN A 213 31.25 16.96 6.71
C ASN A 213 30.68 15.53 6.61
N GLN A 214 29.50 15.26 7.18
CA GLN A 214 28.91 13.91 7.26
C GLN A 214 27.48 13.86 6.71
N TYR A 215 27.07 14.86 5.91
CA TYR A 215 25.88 14.76 5.10
C TYR A 215 26.10 13.71 4.00
N GLY A 216 25.89 12.44 4.33
CA GLY A 216 25.42 11.49 3.33
C GLY A 216 24.13 12.08 2.78
N LYS A 217 24.10 12.33 1.46
CA LYS A 217 22.98 12.92 0.68
C LYS A 217 21.90 13.53 1.56
N LEU A 218 21.77 14.87 1.55
CA LEU A 218 20.51 15.52 1.85
C LEU A 218 19.47 15.01 0.85
N ASN A 219 18.95 13.82 1.12
CA ASN A 219 17.68 13.38 0.63
C ASN A 219 16.70 14.24 1.42
N THR A 220 16.44 15.45 0.93
CA THR A 220 15.05 15.81 0.76
C THR A 220 14.52 14.79 -0.24
N ASP A 221 14.33 13.53 0.20
CA ASP A 221 13.46 12.62 -0.50
C ASP A 221 12.15 13.38 -0.40
N ASP A 222 11.83 14.10 -1.47
CA ASP A 222 10.51 14.63 -1.62
C ASP A 222 9.65 13.38 -1.51
N TYR A 223 9.05 13.23 -0.33
CA TYR A 223 8.30 12.04 0.03
C TYR A 223 7.20 11.85 -1.03
N SER A 224 6.77 12.95 -1.66
CA SER A 224 5.95 12.95 -2.85
C SER A 224 6.63 12.30 -4.07
N ASP A 225 7.87 12.64 -4.42
CA ASP A 225 8.60 12.06 -5.55
C ASP A 225 8.93 10.58 -5.34
N GLN A 226 9.44 10.18 -4.17
CA GLN A 226 9.77 8.77 -3.90
C GLN A 226 8.53 7.89 -3.93
N LEU A 227 7.43 8.34 -3.31
CA LEU A 227 6.15 7.65 -3.37
C LEU A 227 5.56 7.65 -4.78
N ARG A 228 5.60 8.79 -5.50
CA ARG A 228 5.08 8.88 -6.87
C ARG A 228 5.84 7.92 -7.79
N ASN A 229 7.16 7.88 -7.70
CA ASN A 229 7.99 6.96 -8.48
C ASN A 229 7.72 5.49 -8.13
N SER A 230 7.55 5.17 -6.84
CA SER A 230 7.18 3.81 -6.39
C SER A 230 5.79 3.39 -6.89
N ILE A 231 4.81 4.29 -6.83
CA ILE A 231 3.45 4.07 -7.34
C ILE A 231 3.47 3.84 -8.85
N VAL A 232 4.16 4.70 -9.61
CA VAL A 232 4.28 4.58 -11.07
C VAL A 232 4.99 3.28 -11.45
N ALA A 233 6.11 2.95 -10.81
CA ALA A 233 6.83 1.71 -11.06
C ALA A 233 5.96 0.47 -10.79
N THR A 234 5.18 0.49 -9.69
CA THR A 234 4.26 -0.59 -9.34
C THR A 234 3.15 -0.75 -10.37
N ILE A 235 2.57 0.35 -10.89
CA ILE A 235 1.55 0.32 -11.94
C ILE A 235 2.12 -0.26 -13.24
N VAL A 236 3.30 0.20 -13.66
CA VAL A 236 3.94 -0.27 -14.89
C VAL A 236 4.26 -1.76 -14.80
N LEU A 237 4.87 -2.21 -13.70
CA LEU A 237 5.21 -3.61 -13.49
C LEU A 237 3.95 -4.50 -13.41
N SER A 238 2.92 -4.04 -12.71
CA SER A 238 1.63 -4.75 -12.63
C SER A 238 0.99 -4.86 -14.02
N GLY A 239 1.05 -3.80 -14.83
CA GLY A 239 0.57 -3.80 -16.21
C GLY A 239 1.29 -4.83 -17.10
N LEU A 240 2.61 -4.94 -16.98
CA LEU A 240 3.39 -5.95 -17.70
C LEU A 240 3.01 -7.38 -17.28
N ILE A 241 2.86 -7.62 -15.98
CA ILE A 241 2.47 -8.93 -15.45
C ILE A 241 1.06 -9.31 -15.94
N LEU A 242 0.11 -8.37 -15.92
CA LEU A 242 -1.23 -8.58 -16.46
C LEU A 242 -1.20 -8.89 -17.95
N PHE A 243 -0.37 -8.18 -18.72
CA PHE A 243 -0.21 -8.42 -20.15
C PHE A 243 0.28 -9.85 -20.42
N VAL A 244 1.31 -10.31 -19.70
CA VAL A 244 1.82 -11.68 -19.81
C VAL A 244 0.73 -12.71 -19.43
N ALA A 245 -0.05 -12.44 -18.38
CA ALA A 245 -1.14 -13.32 -17.97
C ALA A 245 -2.24 -13.43 -19.04
N ILE A 246 -2.61 -12.31 -19.66
CA ILE A 246 -3.56 -12.27 -20.78
C ILE A 246 -3.04 -13.10 -21.95
N VAL A 247 -1.78 -12.89 -22.36
CA VAL A 247 -1.15 -13.65 -23.46
C VAL A 247 -1.16 -15.15 -23.16
N ASN A 248 -0.88 -15.54 -21.91
CA ASN A 248 -0.93 -16.94 -21.50
C ASN A 248 -2.36 -17.53 -21.63
N VAL A 249 -3.38 -16.82 -21.15
CA VAL A 249 -4.78 -17.28 -21.26
C VAL A 249 -5.20 -17.39 -22.73
N VAL A 250 -4.84 -16.41 -23.57
CA VAL A 250 -5.10 -16.46 -25.02
C VAL A 250 -4.41 -17.66 -25.67
N ASN A 251 -3.13 -17.88 -25.39
CA ASN A 251 -2.38 -19.01 -25.96
C ASN A 251 -2.96 -20.36 -25.55
N LEU A 252 -3.36 -20.52 -24.28
CA LEU A 252 -4.01 -21.74 -23.79
C LEU A 252 -5.37 -21.97 -24.44
N THR A 253 -6.18 -20.91 -24.59
CA THR A 253 -7.48 -20.99 -25.28
C THR A 253 -7.27 -21.37 -26.75
N LEU A 254 -6.24 -20.82 -27.39
CA LEU A 254 -5.94 -21.09 -28.79
C LEU A 254 -5.55 -22.55 -28.99
N ALA A 255 -4.61 -23.06 -28.18
CA ALA A 255 -4.21 -24.47 -28.23
C ALA A 255 -5.42 -25.41 -28.08
N TRP A 256 -6.28 -25.12 -27.10
CA TRP A 256 -7.50 -25.88 -26.85
C TRP A 256 -8.52 -25.88 -27.99
N THR A 257 -8.81 -24.70 -28.54
CA THR A 257 -9.74 -24.58 -29.68
C THR A 257 -9.18 -25.27 -30.92
N VAL A 258 -7.86 -25.27 -31.11
CA VAL A 258 -7.18 -25.97 -32.18
C VAL A 258 -7.37 -27.48 -32.07
N ASP A 259 -7.21 -28.05 -30.88
CA ASP A 259 -7.38 -29.49 -30.65
C ASP A 259 -8.82 -29.96 -30.92
N ARG A 260 -9.80 -29.06 -30.77
CA ARG A 260 -11.22 -29.34 -31.00
C ARG A 260 -11.70 -29.10 -32.43
N ARG A 261 -10.80 -28.75 -33.36
CA ARG A 261 -11.16 -28.53 -34.76
C ARG A 261 -11.87 -29.73 -35.40
N LYS A 262 -11.43 -30.97 -35.11
CA LYS A 262 -12.06 -32.19 -35.65
C LYS A 262 -13.52 -32.33 -35.17
N GLU A 263 -13.77 -32.10 -33.88
CA GLU A 263 -15.11 -32.15 -33.30
C GLU A 263 -16.04 -31.08 -33.91
N ILE A 264 -15.54 -29.85 -34.08
CA ILE A 264 -16.28 -28.74 -34.69
C ILE A 264 -16.62 -29.06 -36.15
N GLY A 265 -15.65 -29.59 -36.91
CA GLY A 265 -15.84 -30.00 -38.30
C GLY A 265 -16.91 -31.08 -38.46
N ILE A 266 -16.93 -32.08 -37.58
CA ILE A 266 -17.96 -33.14 -37.56
C ILE A 266 -19.34 -32.56 -37.22
N ARG A 267 -19.46 -31.69 -36.21
CA ARG A 267 -20.74 -31.08 -35.86
C ARG A 267 -21.31 -30.22 -36.99
N ARG A 268 -20.43 -29.52 -37.72
CA ARG A 268 -20.79 -28.69 -38.87
C ARG A 268 -21.26 -29.54 -40.06
N SER A 269 -20.65 -30.70 -40.32
CA SER A 269 -21.10 -31.61 -41.39
C SER A 269 -22.48 -32.24 -41.11
N VAL A 270 -22.86 -32.35 -39.83
CA VAL A 270 -24.20 -32.79 -39.39
C VAL A 270 -25.22 -31.63 -39.38
N GLY A 271 -24.83 -30.42 -39.78
CA GLY A 271 -25.74 -29.28 -39.98
C GLY A 271 -25.78 -28.24 -38.87
N ALA A 272 -24.83 -28.25 -37.92
CA ALA A 272 -24.74 -27.20 -36.90
C ALA A 272 -24.42 -25.84 -37.52
N THR A 273 -25.13 -24.79 -37.08
CA THR A 273 -24.89 -23.41 -37.55
C THR A 273 -23.66 -22.80 -36.87
N ASP A 274 -23.12 -21.72 -37.43
CA ASP A 274 -22.02 -20.96 -36.80
C ASP A 274 -22.39 -20.47 -35.39
N ARG A 275 -23.66 -20.10 -35.20
CA ARG A 275 -24.16 -19.66 -33.89
C ARG A 275 -24.14 -20.79 -32.88
N ASP A 276 -24.51 -22.02 -33.28
CA ASP A 276 -24.52 -23.18 -32.39
C ASP A 276 -23.10 -23.52 -31.91
N ILE A 277 -22.12 -23.43 -32.81
CA ILE A 277 -20.71 -23.67 -32.51
C ILE A 277 -20.18 -22.58 -31.56
N ILE A 278 -20.44 -21.31 -31.84
CA ILE A 278 -20.01 -20.19 -30.99
C ILE A 278 -20.58 -20.34 -29.58
N LEU A 279 -21.88 -20.65 -29.46
CA LEU A 279 -22.58 -20.71 -28.18
C LEU A 279 -22.13 -21.90 -27.34
N LEU A 280 -21.82 -23.04 -27.97
CA LEU A 280 -21.22 -24.20 -27.31
C LEU A 280 -19.86 -23.85 -26.70
N ILE A 281 -18.95 -23.31 -27.51
CA ILE A 281 -17.58 -23.00 -27.08
C ILE A 281 -17.61 -21.88 -26.02
N ALA A 282 -18.46 -20.86 -26.20
CA ALA A 282 -18.63 -19.80 -25.22
C ALA A 282 -19.09 -20.33 -23.86
N LYS A 283 -20.03 -21.30 -23.82
CA LYS A 283 -20.47 -21.95 -22.58
C LYS A 283 -19.34 -22.73 -21.89
N GLU A 284 -18.53 -23.44 -22.66
CA GLU A 284 -17.40 -24.20 -22.10
C GLU A 284 -16.29 -23.29 -21.58
N ILE A 285 -15.93 -22.24 -22.32
CA ILE A 285 -14.98 -21.21 -21.87
C ILE A 285 -15.51 -20.53 -20.61
N PHE A 286 -16.80 -20.19 -20.56
CA PHE A 286 -17.42 -19.60 -19.38
C PHE A 286 -17.29 -20.54 -18.16
N LEU A 287 -17.70 -21.79 -18.31
CA LEU A 287 -17.65 -22.78 -17.22
C LEU A 287 -16.22 -23.04 -16.75
N LEU A 288 -15.27 -23.17 -17.69
CA LEU A 288 -13.86 -23.31 -17.38
C LEU A 288 -13.29 -22.09 -16.66
N SER A 289 -13.58 -20.88 -17.17
CA SER A 289 -13.10 -19.62 -16.58
C SER A 289 -13.68 -19.42 -15.18
N PHE A 290 -14.94 -19.77 -14.98
CA PHE A 290 -15.63 -19.68 -13.70
C PHE A 290 -15.04 -20.63 -12.64
N ILE A 291 -14.80 -21.89 -13.01
CA ILE A 291 -14.17 -22.88 -12.12
C ILE A 291 -12.73 -22.44 -11.81
N ALA A 292 -11.97 -22.06 -12.84
CA ALA A 292 -10.58 -21.64 -12.68
C ALA A 292 -10.46 -20.36 -11.83
N SER A 293 -11.35 -19.38 -11.99
CA SER A 293 -11.34 -18.16 -11.20
C SER A 293 -11.73 -18.40 -9.75
N THR A 294 -12.68 -19.29 -9.50
CA THR A 294 -13.05 -19.70 -8.14
C THR A 294 -11.85 -20.35 -7.43
N ILE A 295 -11.18 -21.30 -8.10
CA ILE A 295 -9.99 -21.96 -7.56
C ILE A 295 -8.85 -20.95 -7.34
N ALA A 296 -8.60 -20.07 -8.31
CA ALA A 296 -7.55 -19.06 -8.23
C ALA A 296 -7.75 -18.11 -7.03
N ILE A 297 -8.98 -17.69 -6.75
CA ILE A 297 -9.25 -16.82 -5.59
C ILE A 297 -9.04 -17.54 -4.27
N VAL A 298 -9.49 -18.79 -4.17
CA VAL A 298 -9.24 -19.60 -2.97
C VAL A 298 -7.73 -19.73 -2.73
N ILE A 299 -6.97 -20.03 -3.78
CA ILE A 299 -5.50 -20.09 -3.71
C ILE A 299 -4.91 -18.74 -3.31
N GLN A 300 -5.36 -17.62 -3.89
CA GLN A 300 -4.90 -16.28 -3.55
C GLN A 300 -5.11 -15.98 -2.06
N ILE A 301 -6.32 -16.23 -1.53
CA ILE A 301 -6.63 -15.98 -0.11
C ILE A 301 -5.75 -16.85 0.79
N LEU A 302 -5.60 -18.14 0.46
CA LEU A 302 -4.72 -19.05 1.21
C LEU A 302 -3.26 -18.58 1.19
N LEU A 303 -2.77 -18.12 0.03
CA LEU A 303 -1.40 -17.67 -0.13
C LEU A 303 -1.13 -16.37 0.65
N LEU A 304 -2.09 -15.43 0.63
CA LEU A 304 -2.00 -14.18 1.40
C LEU A 304 -1.98 -14.43 2.90
N ASN A 305 -2.80 -15.38 3.38
CA ASN A 305 -2.85 -15.77 4.80
C ASN A 305 -1.60 -16.55 5.21
N TYR A 306 -1.18 -17.54 4.41
CA TYR A 306 -0.05 -18.40 4.72
C TYR A 306 1.27 -17.63 4.79
N LEU A 307 1.46 -16.67 3.88
CA LEU A 307 2.67 -15.85 3.84
C LEU A 307 2.60 -14.64 4.77
N ASP A 308 1.51 -14.47 5.53
CA ASP A 308 1.29 -13.30 6.40
C ASP A 308 1.68 -12.01 5.66
N PHE A 309 1.19 -11.85 4.41
CA PHE A 309 1.71 -10.85 3.46
C PHE A 309 1.71 -9.43 4.04
N GLU A 310 0.71 -9.13 4.85
CA GLU A 310 0.58 -7.86 5.57
C GLU A 310 1.72 -7.63 6.57
N LYS A 311 2.15 -8.66 7.31
CA LYS A 311 3.22 -8.53 8.31
C LYS A 311 4.60 -8.52 7.65
N ASN A 312 4.81 -9.41 6.68
CA ASN A 312 6.12 -9.64 6.09
C ASN A 312 6.50 -8.60 5.03
N PHE A 313 5.52 -8.10 4.27
CA PHE A 313 5.76 -7.15 3.18
C PHE A 313 5.16 -5.77 3.43
N ASN A 314 4.40 -5.57 4.52
CA ASN A 314 3.71 -4.31 4.84
C ASN A 314 2.78 -3.83 3.70
N ILE A 315 2.20 -4.78 2.96
CA ILE A 315 1.22 -4.56 1.89
C ILE A 315 -0.06 -5.30 2.27
N ASN A 316 -1.20 -4.61 2.33
CA ASN A 316 -2.48 -5.21 2.70
C ASN A 316 -3.28 -5.51 1.43
N ILE A 317 -2.94 -6.61 0.76
CA ILE A 317 -3.63 -7.03 -0.46
C ILE A 317 -5.04 -7.49 -0.09
N ARG A 318 -6.04 -6.63 -0.36
CA ARG A 318 -7.46 -7.02 -0.25
C ARG A 318 -7.91 -7.79 -1.48
N VAL A 319 -8.58 -8.91 -1.21
CA VAL A 319 -9.29 -9.70 -2.22
C VAL A 319 -10.77 -9.36 -2.10
N THR A 320 -11.31 -8.66 -3.10
CA THR A 320 -12.72 -8.24 -3.14
C THR A 320 -13.47 -9.03 -4.20
N TYR A 321 -14.81 -9.00 -4.18
CA TYR A 321 -15.64 -9.57 -5.25
C TYR A 321 -15.29 -9.02 -6.64
N LEU A 322 -14.76 -7.79 -6.72
CA LEU A 322 -14.25 -7.19 -7.95
C LEU A 322 -13.12 -8.00 -8.58
N ASN A 323 -12.25 -8.64 -7.79
CA ASN A 323 -11.19 -9.51 -8.31
C ASN A 323 -11.77 -10.70 -9.07
N TRP A 324 -12.82 -11.30 -8.52
CA TRP A 324 -13.50 -12.42 -9.16
C TRP A 324 -14.19 -12.04 -10.46
N ILE A 325 -14.96 -10.95 -10.41
CA ILE A 325 -15.72 -10.48 -11.57
C ILE A 325 -14.75 -10.03 -12.67
N SER A 326 -13.74 -9.22 -12.34
CA SER A 326 -12.78 -8.71 -13.33
C SER A 326 -11.92 -9.81 -13.93
N SER A 327 -11.39 -10.73 -13.13
CA SER A 327 -10.55 -11.82 -13.63
C SER A 327 -11.35 -12.81 -14.49
N THR A 328 -12.59 -13.14 -14.10
CA THR A 328 -13.49 -13.97 -14.90
C THR A 328 -13.89 -13.27 -16.20
N ALA A 329 -14.21 -11.97 -16.15
CA ALA A 329 -14.56 -11.17 -17.32
C ALA A 329 -13.40 -11.06 -18.31
N VAL A 330 -12.19 -10.78 -17.83
CA VAL A 330 -10.97 -10.71 -18.67
C VAL A 330 -10.69 -12.06 -19.32
N ALA A 331 -10.76 -13.17 -18.56
CA ALA A 331 -10.58 -14.51 -19.10
C ALA A 331 -11.63 -14.85 -20.16
N MET A 332 -12.89 -14.46 -19.93
CA MET A 332 -13.98 -14.65 -20.89
C MET A 332 -13.78 -13.83 -22.17
N LEU A 333 -13.39 -12.56 -22.04
CA LEU A 333 -13.09 -11.70 -23.19
C LEU A 333 -11.91 -12.26 -24.01
N CYS A 334 -10.84 -12.70 -23.35
CA CYS A 334 -9.70 -13.34 -24.02
C CYS A 334 -10.11 -14.63 -24.71
N GLY A 335 -10.98 -15.42 -24.09
CA GLY A 335 -11.52 -16.63 -24.68
C GLY A 335 -12.32 -16.33 -25.95
N LEU A 336 -13.21 -15.34 -25.89
CA LEU A 336 -14.06 -14.92 -27.01
C LEU A 336 -13.27 -14.28 -28.16
N THR A 337 -12.24 -13.47 -27.88
CA THR A 337 -11.38 -12.92 -28.94
C THR A 337 -10.59 -14.03 -29.64
N THR A 338 -10.18 -15.06 -28.89
CA THR A 338 -9.50 -16.22 -29.45
C THR A 338 -10.39 -17.01 -30.41
N LEU A 339 -11.72 -17.04 -30.21
CA LEU A 339 -12.66 -17.69 -31.14
C LEU A 339 -12.62 -17.11 -32.56
N ILE A 340 -12.22 -15.86 -32.74
CA ILE A 340 -12.17 -15.22 -34.07
C ILE A 340 -11.22 -15.98 -35.01
N GLY A 341 -10.12 -16.52 -34.50
CA GLY A 341 -9.15 -17.29 -35.28
C GLY A 341 -9.74 -18.59 -35.85
N PRO A 342 -10.21 -19.52 -34.99
CA PRO A 342 -10.89 -20.74 -35.41
C PRO A 342 -12.14 -20.49 -36.26
N LEU A 343 -12.93 -19.45 -35.97
CA LEU A 343 -14.11 -19.11 -36.77
C LEU A 343 -13.72 -18.73 -38.21
N ARG A 344 -12.69 -17.89 -38.38
CA ARG A 344 -12.14 -17.54 -39.69
C ARG A 344 -11.56 -18.73 -40.43
N LEU A 345 -10.89 -19.64 -39.71
CA LEU A 345 -10.39 -20.88 -40.30
C LEU A 345 -11.53 -21.80 -40.75
N SER A 346 -12.58 -21.94 -39.94
CA SER A 346 -13.73 -22.79 -40.24
C SER A 346 -14.56 -22.26 -41.40
N LEU A 347 -14.60 -20.95 -41.64
CA LEU A 347 -15.25 -20.34 -42.81
C LEU A 347 -14.50 -20.62 -44.12
N LYS A 348 -13.22 -20.99 -44.06
CA LYS A 348 -12.39 -21.30 -45.23
C LYS A 348 -12.23 -22.79 -45.52
N MET A 349 -12.70 -23.68 -44.63
CA MET A 349 -12.54 -25.12 -44.81
C MET A 349 -13.69 -25.68 -45.63
N GLU A 350 -13.38 -26.26 -46.79
CA GLU A 350 -14.33 -27.10 -47.51
C GLU A 350 -14.50 -28.45 -46.78
N PRO A 351 -15.72 -29.03 -46.72
CA PRO A 351 -15.98 -30.30 -46.03
C PRO A 351 -15.10 -31.47 -46.50
N SER A 352 -14.58 -31.41 -47.73
CA SER A 352 -13.71 -32.39 -48.35
C SER A 352 -12.30 -32.47 -47.72
N GLU A 353 -11.74 -31.34 -47.25
CA GLU A 353 -10.42 -31.31 -46.60
C GLU A 353 -10.42 -31.91 -45.19
N ILE A 354 -11.55 -31.82 -44.49
CA ILE A 354 -11.70 -32.29 -43.11
C ILE A 354 -11.68 -33.83 -43.04
N LEU A 355 -12.15 -34.50 -44.09
CA LEU A 355 -12.22 -35.96 -44.19
C LEU A 355 -10.91 -36.63 -44.62
N ASN A 356 -9.95 -35.86 -45.19
CA ASN A 356 -8.76 -36.43 -45.83
C ASN A 356 -7.46 -36.28 -45.01
N LYS A 357 -7.47 -35.57 -43.87
CA LYS A 357 -6.35 -35.54 -42.93
C LYS A 357 -6.42 -36.72 -41.96
N ARG A 358 -5.81 -37.85 -42.35
CA ARG A 358 -5.49 -38.97 -41.45
C ARG A 358 -4.56 -38.53 -40.33
#